data_AF-A0A423WVB3-F1
#
_entry.id   AF-A0A423WVB3-F1
#
_cell.length_a   1.000
_cell.length_b   1.000
_cell.length_c   1.000
_cell.angle_alpha   90.00
_cell.angle_beta   90.00
_cell.angle_gamma   90.00
#
_symmetry.space_group_name_H-M   'P 1'
#
loop_
_entity.id
_entity.type
_entity.pdbx_description
1 polymer ?
#
loop_
_entity_poly.entity_id
_entity_poly.type
_entity_poly.pdbx_seq_one_letter_code
_entity_poly.pdbx_strand_id
1 'polypeptide(L)'
;MPQQDQKSARPVQLCRADEVHTGHGQTEGMIRQSAIVDKSPSLCGTLMRAQPHSSSAVHHHGAQDTIVYAVSGAGAIVSLDEEGNEQKQVLKPGDWALIPANREHQEVNDGDEEVVWVIAAPPTSDATSAAEYTPYAPAELASNMAQNSEQDLSHLAPGDELPPPEPVNPDKLTATCHCGRISVEMPTHPSKVNECQCTICYRYGALWSYFPQDDVNIYVNITKPASPSEGISKAQESTGSSQGPDGRSGLKSYVRSDGDGRIGFFFCEHCGCMTHWAMTGKGLAYLREKAEKKGRDASKPETGVNCRMLPPRLLEGVERSMDMVGHF
;
A
#
# COMPACT_ATOMS: atom_id res chain seq x y z
N MET A 1 7.05 -19.40 -1.03
CA MET A 1 6.43 -20.73 -0.86
C MET A 1 6.88 -21.65 -1.98
N PRO A 2 7.20 -22.93 -1.73
CA PRO A 2 7.63 -23.84 -2.78
C PRO A 2 6.45 -24.22 -3.67
N GLN A 3 6.62 -23.95 -4.97
CA GLN A 3 5.92 -24.31 -6.22
C GLN A 3 4.90 -25.48 -6.31
N GLN A 4 4.48 -26.17 -5.25
CA GLN A 4 3.66 -27.39 -5.35
C GLN A 4 2.15 -27.20 -5.15
N ASP A 5 1.66 -26.04 -4.74
CA ASP A 5 0.23 -25.85 -4.40
C ASP A 5 -0.73 -25.67 -5.60
N GLN A 6 -0.24 -25.67 -6.84
CA GLN A 6 -1.05 -25.33 -8.03
C GLN A 6 -1.56 -26.50 -8.88
N LYS A 7 -1.46 -27.76 -8.42
CA LYS A 7 -1.95 -28.91 -9.21
C LYS A 7 -3.28 -29.52 -8.76
N SER A 8 -3.84 -29.11 -7.62
CA SER A 8 -5.13 -29.59 -7.13
C SER A 8 -5.78 -28.58 -6.20
N ALA A 9 -7.12 -28.50 -6.20
CA ALA A 9 -7.87 -27.71 -5.23
C ALA A 9 -7.44 -28.08 -3.79
N ARG A 10 -7.04 -27.09 -2.99
CA ARG A 10 -6.69 -27.31 -1.58
C ARG A 10 -7.95 -27.72 -0.80
N PRO A 11 -7.88 -28.71 0.09
CA PRO A 11 -9.03 -29.15 0.85
C PRO A 11 -9.47 -28.11 1.89
N VAL A 12 -10.77 -28.01 2.14
CA VAL A 12 -11.33 -27.18 3.22
C VAL A 12 -10.71 -27.62 4.54
N GLN A 13 -10.07 -26.69 5.24
CA GLN A 13 -9.49 -26.92 6.56
C GLN A 13 -10.54 -26.61 7.63
N LEU A 14 -10.68 -27.52 8.59
CA LEU A 14 -11.58 -27.38 9.73
C LEU A 14 -10.74 -27.42 11.01
N CYS A 15 -10.89 -26.40 11.85
CA CYS A 15 -10.45 -26.42 13.24
C CYS A 15 -11.73 -26.46 14.09
N ARG A 16 -11.87 -27.51 14.91
CA ARG A 16 -12.99 -27.60 15.86
C ARG A 16 -12.73 -26.67 17.05
N ALA A 17 -13.80 -26.25 17.73
CA ALA A 17 -13.69 -25.32 18.84
C ALA A 17 -12.82 -25.86 20.00
N ASP A 18 -12.79 -27.18 20.21
CA ASP A 18 -11.97 -27.88 21.19
C ASP A 18 -10.51 -28.12 20.73
N GLU A 19 -10.21 -27.82 19.47
CA GLU A 19 -8.85 -27.90 18.88
C GLU A 19 -8.15 -26.52 18.85
N VAL A 20 -8.80 -25.46 19.32
CA VAL A 20 -8.20 -24.13 19.39
C VAL A 20 -7.09 -24.11 20.45
N HIS A 21 -5.89 -23.70 20.07
CA HIS A 21 -4.70 -23.77 20.93
C HIS A 21 -4.25 -22.39 21.41
N THR A 22 -3.89 -22.28 22.68
CA THR A 22 -3.35 -21.04 23.26
C THR A 22 -1.84 -20.94 22.99
N GLY A 23 -1.40 -19.80 22.43
CA GLY A 23 0.02 -19.55 22.15
C GLY A 23 0.84 -19.22 23.40
N HIS A 24 2.18 -19.27 23.29
CA HIS A 24 3.10 -18.83 24.36
C HIS A 24 3.33 -17.30 24.31
N GLY A 25 3.85 -16.70 25.40
CA GLY A 25 4.31 -15.30 25.41
C GLY A 25 3.20 -14.23 25.39
N GLN A 26 2.08 -14.50 26.06
CA GLN A 26 0.91 -13.61 26.08
C GLN A 26 1.09 -12.46 27.10
N THR A 27 0.49 -11.30 26.81
CA THR A 27 0.27 -10.27 27.84
C THR A 27 -0.66 -10.84 28.92
N GLU A 28 -0.38 -10.55 30.19
CA GLU A 28 -1.18 -11.04 31.31
C GLU A 28 -2.67 -10.67 31.13
N GLY A 29 -3.56 -11.64 31.27
CA GLY A 29 -5.01 -11.47 31.05
C GLY A 29 -5.46 -11.46 29.58
N MET A 30 -4.55 -11.37 28.61
CA MET A 30 -4.87 -11.32 27.17
C MET A 30 -4.52 -12.63 26.48
N ILE A 31 -5.45 -13.58 26.44
CA ILE A 31 -5.21 -14.93 25.92
C ILE A 31 -5.49 -14.95 24.41
N ARG A 32 -4.44 -15.04 23.58
CA ARG A 32 -4.57 -15.26 22.12
C ARG A 32 -4.53 -16.75 21.79
N GLN A 33 -5.52 -17.22 21.05
CA GLN A 33 -5.65 -18.60 20.63
C GLN A 33 -5.73 -18.74 19.11
N SER A 34 -5.07 -19.75 18.57
CA SER A 34 -4.99 -20.01 17.14
C SER A 34 -6.05 -21.02 16.72
N ALA A 35 -6.91 -20.63 15.77
CA ALA A 35 -7.86 -21.55 15.14
C ALA A 35 -7.38 -21.93 13.73
N ILE A 36 -7.21 -20.95 12.84
CA ILE A 36 -6.69 -21.12 11.49
C ILE A 36 -5.46 -20.22 11.35
N VAL A 37 -4.27 -20.76 11.59
CA VAL A 37 -2.97 -20.07 11.43
C VAL A 37 -2.07 -20.96 10.58
N ASP A 38 -1.24 -20.36 9.73
CA ASP A 38 -0.34 -21.04 8.78
C ASP A 38 -1.05 -21.97 7.76
N LYS A 39 -2.38 -21.85 7.64
CA LYS A 39 -3.18 -22.59 6.64
C LYS A 39 -3.39 -21.79 5.36
N SER A 40 -3.28 -20.47 5.44
CA SER A 40 -3.42 -19.56 4.31
C SER A 40 -2.38 -18.45 4.42
N PRO A 41 -1.72 -18.07 3.30
CA PRO A 41 -0.78 -16.96 3.28
C PRO A 41 -1.47 -15.59 3.39
N SER A 42 -2.80 -15.55 3.27
CA SER A 42 -3.57 -14.30 3.16
C SER A 42 -4.52 -14.06 4.33
N LEU A 43 -4.78 -15.08 5.15
CA LEU A 43 -5.79 -14.99 6.20
C LEU A 43 -5.48 -15.96 7.34
N CYS A 44 -5.55 -15.43 8.54
CA CYS A 44 -5.56 -16.15 9.79
C CYS A 44 -6.87 -15.86 10.52
N GLY A 45 -7.32 -16.85 11.29
CA GLY A 45 -8.42 -16.72 12.24
C GLY A 45 -7.90 -17.05 13.63
N THR A 46 -7.97 -16.08 14.53
CA THR A 46 -7.60 -16.24 15.94
C THR A 46 -8.75 -15.83 16.85
N LEU A 47 -8.70 -16.32 18.08
CA LEU A 47 -9.57 -15.91 19.17
C LEU A 47 -8.74 -15.11 20.17
N MET A 48 -9.25 -13.97 20.60
CA MET A 48 -8.71 -13.23 21.73
C MET A 48 -9.70 -13.31 22.89
N ARG A 49 -9.23 -13.78 24.04
CA ARG A 49 -10.01 -13.82 25.28
C ARG A 49 -9.34 -12.90 26.30
N ALA A 50 -9.97 -11.76 26.52
CA ALA A 50 -9.52 -10.76 27.48
C ALA A 50 -10.21 -11.02 28.83
N GLN A 51 -9.43 -11.35 29.85
CA GLN A 51 -9.93 -11.47 31.22
C GLN A 51 -10.40 -10.11 31.77
N PRO A 52 -11.21 -10.09 32.83
CA PRO A 52 -11.62 -8.84 33.48
C PRO A 52 -10.42 -7.95 33.81
N HIS A 53 -10.57 -6.65 33.58
CA HIS A 53 -9.56 -5.62 33.85
C HIS A 53 -8.18 -5.89 33.21
N SER A 54 -8.18 -6.32 31.94
CA SER A 54 -6.96 -6.58 31.18
C SER A 54 -6.88 -5.74 29.91
N SER A 55 -5.66 -5.52 29.43
CA SER A 55 -5.42 -4.83 28.17
C SER A 55 -4.17 -5.38 27.49
N SER A 56 -4.15 -5.30 26.15
CA SER A 56 -2.97 -5.62 25.37
C SER A 56 -1.89 -4.55 25.54
N ALA A 57 -0.68 -4.79 25.02
CA ALA A 57 0.21 -3.68 24.69
C ALA A 57 -0.35 -2.87 23.51
N VAL A 58 0.06 -1.59 23.41
CA VAL A 58 -0.16 -0.80 22.18
C VAL A 58 0.69 -1.39 21.06
N HIS A 59 0.05 -1.68 19.93
CA HIS A 59 0.73 -2.30 18.79
C HIS A 59 0.00 -1.97 17.49
N HIS A 60 0.64 -2.28 16.36
CA HIS A 60 0.01 -2.25 15.04
C HIS A 60 0.42 -3.50 14.25
N HIS A 61 -0.34 -3.84 13.22
CA HIS A 61 -0.15 -5.08 12.45
C HIS A 61 0.57 -4.79 11.11
N GLY A 62 1.44 -3.78 11.13
CA GLY A 62 2.06 -3.24 9.92
C GLY A 62 1.02 -2.84 8.88
N ALA A 63 1.26 -3.17 7.62
CA ALA A 63 0.41 -2.81 6.50
C ALA A 63 -0.89 -3.64 6.38
N GLN A 64 -1.30 -4.36 7.43
CA GLN A 64 -2.44 -5.28 7.39
C GLN A 64 -3.65 -4.71 8.11
N ASP A 65 -4.79 -4.67 7.42
CA ASP A 65 -6.09 -4.45 8.04
C ASP A 65 -6.48 -5.66 8.88
N THR A 66 -7.17 -5.40 9.99
CA THR A 66 -7.65 -6.43 10.91
C THR A 66 -9.14 -6.26 11.17
N ILE A 67 -9.88 -7.36 11.02
CA ILE A 67 -11.30 -7.40 11.40
C ILE A 67 -11.41 -8.00 12.79
N VAL A 68 -12.22 -7.38 13.63
CA VAL A 68 -12.61 -7.86 14.95
C VAL A 68 -14.11 -8.09 14.96
N TYR A 69 -14.54 -9.27 15.39
CA TYR A 69 -15.95 -9.60 15.64
C TYR A 69 -16.15 -9.97 17.10
N ALA A 70 -17.07 -9.30 17.78
CA ALA A 70 -17.36 -9.51 19.19
C ALA A 70 -18.34 -10.66 19.41
N VAL A 71 -17.88 -11.71 20.10
CA VAL A 71 -18.65 -12.92 20.36
C VAL A 71 -19.38 -12.84 21.69
N SER A 72 -18.67 -12.46 22.77
CA SER A 72 -19.24 -12.35 24.12
C SER A 72 -18.49 -11.29 24.95
N GLY A 73 -19.14 -10.80 26.00
CA GLY A 73 -18.64 -9.70 26.82
C GLY A 73 -18.70 -8.34 26.11
N ALA A 74 -18.33 -7.28 26.82
CA ALA A 74 -18.21 -5.94 26.26
C ALA A 74 -16.80 -5.40 26.54
N GLY A 75 -16.01 -5.22 25.49
CA GLY A 75 -14.67 -4.62 25.57
C GLY A 75 -14.54 -3.45 24.60
N ALA A 76 -13.35 -2.92 24.44
CA ALA A 76 -13.10 -1.80 23.54
C ALA A 76 -11.80 -1.95 22.75
N ILE A 77 -11.79 -1.35 21.56
CA ILE A 77 -10.56 -1.03 20.84
C ILE A 77 -10.24 0.43 21.13
N VAL A 78 -9.09 0.68 21.73
CA VAL A 78 -8.57 2.02 22.01
C VAL A 78 -7.50 2.35 20.97
N SER A 79 -7.58 3.54 20.38
CA SER A 79 -6.60 4.06 19.41
C SER A 79 -6.53 5.58 19.52
N LEU A 80 -5.63 6.23 18.78
CA LEU A 80 -5.62 7.69 18.67
C LEU A 80 -6.29 8.13 17.37
N ASP A 81 -6.99 9.26 17.36
CA ASP A 81 -7.44 9.95 16.14
C ASP A 81 -6.30 10.71 15.45
N GLU A 82 -6.60 11.45 14.38
CA GLU A 82 -5.61 12.20 13.60
C GLU A 82 -5.02 13.38 14.39
N GLU A 83 -5.76 13.91 15.36
CA GLU A 83 -5.30 14.94 16.28
C GLU A 83 -4.53 14.39 17.50
N GLY A 84 -4.45 13.06 17.62
CA GLY A 84 -3.76 12.38 18.72
C GLY A 84 -4.60 12.23 19.99
N ASN A 85 -5.92 12.45 19.93
CA ASN A 85 -6.81 12.19 21.06
C ASN A 85 -7.19 10.71 21.09
N GLU A 86 -7.37 10.18 22.30
CA GLU A 86 -7.81 8.81 22.50
C GLU A 86 -9.26 8.64 22.02
N GLN A 87 -9.45 7.65 21.15
CA GLN A 87 -10.72 7.14 20.69
C GLN A 87 -10.94 5.75 21.23
N LYS A 88 -12.10 5.53 21.85
CA LYS A 88 -12.47 4.26 22.46
C LYS A 88 -13.74 3.71 21.82
N GLN A 89 -13.58 2.70 20.97
CA GLN A 89 -14.67 2.04 20.31
C GLN A 89 -15.13 0.83 21.12
N VAL A 90 -16.21 0.98 21.87
CA VAL A 90 -16.82 -0.11 22.65
C VAL A 90 -17.52 -1.09 21.71
N LEU A 91 -17.22 -2.37 21.85
CA LEU A 91 -17.77 -3.49 21.10
C LEU A 91 -18.65 -4.35 22.03
N LYS A 92 -19.88 -4.59 21.61
CA LYS A 92 -20.83 -5.52 22.26
C LYS A 92 -20.99 -6.79 21.42
N PRO A 93 -21.54 -7.88 21.97
CA PRO A 93 -21.73 -9.11 21.22
C PRO A 93 -22.55 -8.88 19.94
N GLY A 94 -22.01 -9.31 18.80
CA GLY A 94 -22.57 -9.09 17.47
C GLY A 94 -21.95 -7.92 16.68
N ASP A 95 -21.19 -7.04 17.33
CA ASP A 95 -20.56 -5.90 16.68
C ASP A 95 -19.30 -6.30 15.90
N TRP A 96 -18.99 -5.49 14.89
CA TRP A 96 -17.81 -5.60 14.04
C TRP A 96 -16.97 -4.34 14.16
N ALA A 97 -15.64 -4.49 14.15
CA ALA A 97 -14.70 -3.40 13.99
C ALA A 97 -13.66 -3.71 12.92
N LEU A 98 -13.24 -2.67 12.21
CA LEU A 98 -12.07 -2.66 11.36
C LEU A 98 -10.99 -1.86 12.07
N ILE A 99 -9.81 -2.46 12.21
CA ILE A 99 -8.60 -1.79 12.62
C ILE A 99 -7.75 -1.61 11.35
N PRO A 100 -7.60 -0.37 10.86
CA PRO A 100 -6.85 -0.13 9.63
C PRO A 100 -5.36 -0.46 9.78
N ALA A 101 -4.72 -0.77 8.66
CA ALA A 101 -3.28 -0.91 8.53
C ALA A 101 -2.53 0.25 9.22
N ASN A 102 -1.47 -0.09 9.95
CA ASN A 102 -0.62 0.79 10.74
C ASN A 102 -1.33 1.57 11.85
N ARG A 103 -2.63 1.35 12.09
CA ARG A 103 -3.30 1.95 13.24
C ARG A 103 -2.76 1.31 14.50
N GLU A 104 -2.06 2.09 15.31
CA GLU A 104 -1.74 1.70 16.67
C GLU A 104 -3.04 1.58 17.48
N HIS A 105 -3.16 0.47 18.18
CA HIS A 105 -4.34 0.17 18.95
C HIS A 105 -4.00 -0.70 20.16
N GLN A 106 -4.97 -0.71 21.08
CA GLN A 106 -4.99 -1.56 22.26
C GLN A 106 -6.36 -2.22 22.36
N GLU A 107 -6.37 -3.51 22.62
CA GLU A 107 -7.60 -4.20 23.02
C GLU A 107 -7.75 -4.13 24.54
N VAL A 108 -8.90 -3.66 25.02
CA VAL A 108 -9.14 -3.36 26.44
C VAL A 108 -10.42 -4.02 26.93
N ASN A 109 -10.34 -4.70 28.06
CA ASN A 109 -11.48 -5.16 28.83
C ASN A 109 -11.48 -4.50 30.21
N ASP A 110 -12.26 -3.44 30.38
CA ASP A 110 -12.45 -2.77 31.68
C ASP A 110 -13.56 -3.41 32.53
N GLY A 111 -14.35 -4.32 31.94
CA GLY A 111 -15.49 -4.94 32.59
C GLY A 111 -15.11 -6.07 33.54
N ASP A 112 -16.12 -6.56 34.24
CA ASP A 112 -15.99 -7.63 35.24
C ASP A 112 -16.15 -9.05 34.65
N GLU A 113 -16.48 -9.16 33.36
CA GLU A 113 -16.73 -10.41 32.65
C GLU A 113 -15.67 -10.65 31.56
N GLU A 114 -15.45 -11.91 31.18
CA GLU A 114 -14.56 -12.25 30.07
C GLU A 114 -15.11 -11.69 28.74
N VAL A 115 -14.23 -11.09 27.94
CA VAL A 115 -14.54 -10.65 26.57
C VAL A 115 -13.89 -11.59 25.56
N VAL A 116 -14.65 -12.02 24.57
CA VAL A 116 -14.17 -12.90 23.49
C VAL A 116 -14.37 -12.23 22.13
N TRP A 117 -13.27 -12.09 21.40
CA TRP A 117 -13.25 -11.58 20.03
C TRP A 117 -12.71 -12.62 19.06
N VAL A 118 -13.32 -12.71 17.88
CA VAL A 118 -12.72 -13.34 16.71
C VAL A 118 -11.93 -12.27 15.96
N ILE A 119 -10.67 -12.56 15.67
CA ILE A 119 -9.78 -11.68 14.91
C ILE A 119 -9.44 -12.38 13.60
N ALA A 120 -9.75 -11.69 12.49
CA ALA A 120 -9.42 -12.11 11.14
C ALA A 120 -8.45 -11.09 10.53
N ALA A 121 -7.22 -11.54 10.29
CA ALA A 121 -6.15 -10.72 9.72
C ALA A 121 -5.22 -11.64 8.92
N PRO A 122 -4.46 -11.14 7.93
CA PRO A 122 -3.41 -11.91 7.30
C PRO A 122 -2.35 -12.39 8.32
N PRO A 123 -1.55 -13.42 8.00
CA PRO A 123 -0.42 -13.81 8.85
C PRO A 123 0.58 -12.64 8.95
N THR A 124 0.93 -12.25 10.18
CA THR A 124 1.96 -11.26 10.47
C THR A 124 3.34 -11.95 10.54
N SER A 125 4.38 -11.34 9.97
CA SER A 125 5.76 -11.75 10.29
C SER A 125 6.31 -11.01 11.51
N ASP A 126 5.84 -9.77 11.78
CA ASP A 126 6.33 -8.94 12.88
C ASP A 126 5.25 -7.94 13.31
N ALA A 127 4.76 -8.04 14.55
CA ALA A 127 4.06 -6.93 15.20
C ALA A 127 5.14 -5.97 15.74
N THR A 128 5.30 -4.81 15.12
CA THR A 128 6.31 -3.82 15.51
C THR A 128 5.77 -2.82 16.54
N SER A 129 6.60 -2.46 17.53
CA SER A 129 6.31 -1.41 18.51
C SER A 129 6.74 -0.03 17.99
N ALA A 130 5.95 1.01 18.29
CA ALA A 130 5.94 2.38 17.77
C ALA A 130 7.22 3.29 17.82
N ALA A 131 8.41 2.82 18.20
CA ALA A 131 9.38 3.71 18.86
C ALA A 131 10.34 4.60 17.98
N GLU A 132 10.45 4.55 16.65
CA GLU A 132 11.59 5.23 15.95
C GLU A 132 11.29 5.75 14.50
N TYR A 133 11.48 7.08 14.17
CA TYR A 133 12.12 7.67 12.92
C TYR A 133 11.79 9.16 12.51
N THR A 134 12.75 9.95 11.91
CA THR A 134 12.65 11.35 11.31
C THR A 134 13.51 11.63 10.01
N PRO A 135 13.27 12.66 9.12
CA PRO A 135 13.67 12.72 7.66
C PRO A 135 14.45 13.97 7.09
N TYR A 136 15.06 13.93 5.86
CA TYR A 136 15.37 15.10 4.93
C TYR A 136 15.77 14.72 3.43
N ALA A 137 15.64 15.70 2.48
CA ALA A 137 15.55 15.72 0.96
C ALA A 137 16.90 15.76 0.11
N PRO A 138 17.05 16.16 -1.23
CA PRO A 138 16.20 16.64 -2.38
C PRO A 138 16.55 16.14 -3.87
N ALA A 139 16.13 16.86 -4.95
CA ALA A 139 15.73 16.41 -6.33
C ALA A 139 16.24 17.21 -7.58
N GLU A 140 16.18 16.64 -8.82
CA GLU A 140 15.98 17.27 -10.16
C GLU A 140 15.60 16.19 -11.24
N LEU A 141 14.57 16.45 -12.10
CA LEU A 141 14.40 16.07 -13.54
C LEU A 141 13.05 15.43 -13.97
N ALA A 142 12.10 16.22 -14.50
CA ALA A 142 10.99 15.74 -15.34
C ALA A 142 10.45 16.78 -16.37
N SER A 143 10.43 16.39 -17.65
CA SER A 143 9.54 16.99 -18.66
C SER A 143 9.37 16.05 -19.87
N ASN A 144 8.17 15.51 -20.02
CA ASN A 144 7.43 15.18 -21.25
C ASN A 144 6.18 14.37 -20.87
N MET A 145 5.10 14.46 -21.66
CA MET A 145 3.83 13.71 -21.56
C MET A 145 2.75 14.29 -20.63
N ALA A 146 1.92 15.15 -21.21
CA ALA A 146 0.54 15.40 -20.80
C ALA A 146 -0.26 15.79 -22.07
N GLN A 147 -1.08 14.88 -22.59
CA GLN A 147 -2.11 15.19 -23.57
C GLN A 147 -3.35 14.31 -23.33
N ASN A 148 -4.47 14.99 -23.01
CA ASN A 148 -5.90 14.72 -23.33
C ASN A 148 -6.54 13.38 -22.90
N SER A 149 -7.83 13.25 -22.55
CA SER A 149 -9.02 14.14 -22.62
C SER A 149 -10.17 13.58 -21.79
N GLU A 150 -11.07 14.46 -21.32
CA GLU A 150 -12.42 14.15 -20.83
C GLU A 150 -13.32 13.62 -21.96
N GLN A 151 -14.09 12.54 -21.75
CA GLN A 151 -15.41 12.34 -22.38
C GLN A 151 -16.21 11.14 -21.84
N ASP A 152 -17.50 11.43 -21.61
CA ASP A 152 -18.70 10.57 -21.68
C ASP A 152 -19.20 9.79 -20.43
N LEU A 153 -20.13 10.43 -19.70
CA LEU A 153 -20.97 9.81 -18.65
C LEU A 153 -22.46 10.14 -18.89
N SER A 154 -23.00 9.70 -20.03
CA SER A 154 -24.37 10.06 -20.42
C SER A 154 -25.42 8.92 -20.33
N HIS A 155 -25.13 7.76 -19.70
CA HIS A 155 -26.02 6.58 -19.83
C HIS A 155 -26.42 5.77 -18.57
N LEU A 156 -26.10 6.17 -17.33
CA LEU A 156 -26.44 5.34 -16.15
C LEU A 156 -27.68 5.84 -15.41
N ALA A 157 -28.71 4.98 -15.31
CA ALA A 157 -29.91 5.18 -14.48
C ALA A 157 -29.68 4.72 -13.02
N PRO A 158 -30.38 5.29 -12.02
CA PRO A 158 -30.11 5.02 -10.61
C PRO A 158 -30.86 3.77 -10.10
N GLY A 159 -30.19 2.88 -9.36
CA GLY A 159 -30.92 1.99 -8.42
C GLY A 159 -30.44 0.56 -8.18
N ASP A 160 -29.42 0.02 -8.84
CA ASP A 160 -28.91 -1.33 -8.54
C ASP A 160 -27.39 -1.29 -8.27
N GLU A 161 -26.97 -1.63 -7.05
CA GLU A 161 -25.56 -1.71 -6.66
C GLU A 161 -24.92 -2.97 -7.28
N LEU A 162 -24.19 -2.78 -8.39
CA LEU A 162 -23.38 -3.80 -9.02
C LEU A 162 -22.00 -3.92 -8.32
N PRO A 163 -21.38 -5.12 -8.34
CA PRO A 163 -20.07 -5.37 -7.75
C PRO A 163 -18.98 -4.42 -8.29
N PRO A 164 -17.90 -4.13 -7.52
CA PRO A 164 -16.84 -3.21 -7.97
C PRO A 164 -16.29 -3.67 -9.32
N PRO A 165 -16.01 -2.74 -10.24
CA PRO A 165 -15.76 -3.07 -11.63
C PRO A 165 -14.52 -3.93 -11.76
N GLU A 166 -14.64 -5.03 -12.52
CA GLU A 166 -13.49 -5.64 -13.17
C GLU A 166 -12.74 -4.57 -14.00
N PRO A 167 -11.39 -4.64 -14.11
CA PRO A 167 -10.59 -3.57 -14.69
C PRO A 167 -11.08 -3.18 -16.09
N VAL A 168 -11.16 -1.87 -16.34
CA VAL A 168 -11.77 -1.24 -17.52
C VAL A 168 -11.04 -1.54 -18.85
N ASN A 169 -9.98 -2.35 -18.86
CA ASN A 169 -9.36 -2.81 -20.10
C ASN A 169 -8.51 -4.08 -19.86
N PRO A 170 -8.79 -5.23 -20.49
CA PRO A 170 -7.97 -6.44 -20.35
C PRO A 170 -6.56 -6.32 -20.97
N ASP A 171 -6.31 -5.31 -21.81
CA ASP A 171 -5.02 -5.14 -22.51
C ASP A 171 -4.04 -4.20 -21.78
N LYS A 172 -4.48 -3.45 -20.77
CA LYS A 172 -3.67 -2.45 -20.06
C LYS A 172 -3.95 -2.49 -18.56
N LEU A 173 -2.89 -2.55 -17.76
CA LEU A 173 -3.01 -2.71 -16.31
C LEU A 173 -2.67 -1.42 -15.57
N THR A 174 -3.59 -0.91 -14.76
CA THR A 174 -3.37 0.30 -13.96
C THR A 174 -3.09 -0.03 -12.51
N ALA A 175 -1.95 0.47 -12.01
CA ALA A 175 -1.60 0.49 -10.59
C ALA A 175 -1.89 1.88 -10.00
N THR A 176 -2.32 1.95 -8.75
CA THR A 176 -2.61 3.24 -8.10
C THR A 176 -1.83 3.40 -6.82
N CYS A 177 -1.36 4.61 -6.53
CA CYS A 177 -0.80 4.91 -5.22
C CYS A 177 -1.89 4.76 -4.14
N HIS A 178 -1.46 4.66 -2.88
CA HIS A 178 -2.36 4.43 -1.75
C HIS A 178 -3.56 5.40 -1.70
N CYS A 179 -3.34 6.70 -1.93
CA CYS A 179 -4.41 7.70 -1.90
C CYS A 179 -5.15 7.88 -3.23
N GLY A 180 -4.86 7.06 -4.25
CA GLY A 180 -5.48 7.13 -5.57
C GLY A 180 -5.14 8.38 -6.39
N ARG A 181 -4.33 9.32 -5.88
CA ARG A 181 -3.96 10.53 -6.64
C ARG A 181 -3.00 10.28 -7.79
N ILE A 182 -2.29 9.15 -7.78
CA ILE A 182 -1.38 8.75 -8.87
C ILE A 182 -1.84 7.41 -9.39
N SER A 183 -2.02 7.32 -10.70
CA SER A 183 -2.20 6.07 -11.41
C SER A 183 -1.04 5.85 -12.36
N VAL A 184 -0.58 4.62 -12.50
CA VAL A 184 0.45 4.19 -13.44
C VAL A 184 -0.11 3.05 -14.27
N GLU A 185 -0.38 3.32 -15.55
CA GLU A 185 -0.82 2.34 -16.53
C GLU A 185 0.40 1.69 -17.18
N MET A 186 0.44 0.36 -17.11
CA MET A 186 1.44 -0.50 -17.71
C MET A 186 0.89 -1.15 -18.98
N PRO A 187 1.75 -1.42 -19.98
CA PRO A 187 1.31 -1.99 -21.24
C PRO A 187 0.87 -3.44 -21.12
N THR A 188 1.32 -4.14 -20.08
CA THR A 188 0.98 -5.54 -19.80
C THR A 188 1.06 -5.82 -18.30
N HIS A 189 0.50 -6.95 -17.89
CA HIS A 189 0.71 -7.50 -16.55
C HIS A 189 2.19 -7.84 -16.32
N PRO A 190 2.78 -7.50 -15.15
CA PRO A 190 4.14 -7.92 -14.80
C PRO A 190 4.32 -9.43 -14.93
N SER A 191 5.29 -9.87 -15.72
CA SER A 191 5.72 -11.28 -15.78
C SER A 191 6.90 -11.56 -14.84
N LYS A 192 7.68 -10.52 -14.54
CA LYS A 192 8.82 -10.54 -13.62
C LYS A 192 8.87 -9.25 -12.81
N VAL A 193 9.24 -9.39 -11.54
CA VAL A 193 9.50 -8.28 -10.62
C VAL A 193 10.88 -8.43 -9.98
N ASN A 194 11.53 -7.29 -9.75
CA ASN A 194 12.82 -7.22 -9.11
C ASN A 194 12.68 -6.60 -7.70
N GLU A 195 13.11 -7.36 -6.71
CA GLU A 195 13.18 -6.99 -5.30
C GLU A 195 14.59 -6.52 -4.98
N CYS A 196 14.89 -5.30 -5.45
CA CYS A 196 16.20 -4.69 -5.30
C CYS A 196 16.55 -4.45 -3.83
N GLN A 197 17.74 -4.89 -3.43
CA GLN A 197 18.21 -4.84 -2.04
C GLN A 197 18.93 -3.53 -1.68
N CYS A 198 18.92 -2.53 -2.54
CA CYS A 198 19.51 -1.24 -2.18
C CYS A 198 18.69 -0.55 -1.07
N THR A 199 19.36 0.28 -0.27
CA THR A 199 18.77 0.92 0.91
C THR A 199 17.48 1.70 0.61
N ILE A 200 17.37 2.34 -0.56
CA ILE A 200 16.15 3.04 -0.96
C ILE A 200 15.00 2.07 -1.28
N CYS A 201 15.25 1.00 -2.06
CA CYS A 201 14.20 0.06 -2.46
C CYS A 201 13.73 -0.75 -1.26
N TYR A 202 14.66 -1.13 -0.39
CA TYR A 202 14.36 -1.77 0.89
C TYR A 202 13.50 -0.85 1.76
N ARG A 203 13.92 0.40 1.96
CA ARG A 203 13.20 1.39 2.80
C ARG A 203 11.77 1.67 2.34
N TYR A 204 11.53 1.72 1.04
CA TYR A 204 10.20 2.00 0.47
C TYR A 204 9.46 0.75 0.01
N GLY A 205 9.99 -0.44 0.33
CA GLY A 205 9.38 -1.74 0.01
C GLY A 205 9.16 -1.97 -1.50
N ALA A 206 9.96 -1.34 -2.35
CA ALA A 206 9.70 -1.30 -3.78
C ALA A 206 9.87 -2.67 -4.45
N LEU A 207 8.97 -2.98 -5.39
CA LEU A 207 8.98 -4.21 -6.16
C LEU A 207 8.82 -3.86 -7.64
N TRP A 208 9.89 -4.00 -8.43
CA TRP A 208 9.97 -3.35 -9.74
C TRP A 208 9.64 -4.28 -10.90
N SER A 209 8.62 -3.98 -11.70
CA SER A 209 8.55 -4.50 -13.07
C SER A 209 9.09 -3.46 -14.04
N TYR A 210 9.82 -3.92 -15.05
CA TYR A 210 10.49 -3.06 -16.02
C TYR A 210 9.73 -3.04 -17.34
N PHE A 211 9.57 -1.85 -17.90
CA PHE A 211 8.88 -1.62 -19.16
C PHE A 211 9.63 -0.57 -19.98
N PRO A 212 9.49 -0.54 -21.32
CA PRO A 212 9.91 0.60 -22.10
C PRO A 212 9.22 1.87 -21.57
N GLN A 213 9.99 2.93 -21.36
CA GLN A 213 9.49 4.15 -20.72
C GLN A 213 8.33 4.79 -21.50
N ASP A 214 8.35 4.69 -22.84
CA ASP A 214 7.31 5.24 -23.71
C ASP A 214 5.98 4.45 -23.66
N ASP A 215 5.99 3.23 -23.11
CA ASP A 215 4.83 2.35 -23.04
C ASP A 215 4.11 2.44 -21.68
N VAL A 216 4.63 3.25 -20.74
CA VAL A 216 4.05 3.44 -19.39
C VAL A 216 3.46 4.84 -19.27
N ASN A 217 2.17 4.92 -18.92
CA ASN A 217 1.48 6.20 -18.72
C ASN A 217 1.30 6.50 -17.23
N ILE A 218 1.56 7.73 -16.81
CA ILE A 218 1.41 8.18 -15.42
C ILE A 218 0.38 9.30 -15.37
N TYR A 219 -0.64 9.11 -14.55
CA TYR A 219 -1.73 10.05 -14.36
C TYR A 219 -1.68 10.64 -12.95
N VAL A 220 -1.91 11.95 -12.86
CA VAL A 220 -2.27 12.60 -11.59
C VAL A 220 -3.78 12.80 -11.60
N ASN A 221 -4.46 12.09 -10.71
CA ASN A 221 -5.90 12.15 -10.57
C ASN A 221 -6.26 13.36 -9.70
N ILE A 222 -6.97 14.31 -10.29
CA ILE A 222 -7.51 15.47 -9.58
C ILE A 222 -8.82 15.04 -8.93
N THR A 223 -8.84 14.87 -7.61
CA THR A 223 -10.13 14.77 -6.90
C THR A 223 -10.77 16.16 -6.90
N LYS A 224 -11.97 16.27 -7.47
CA LYS A 224 -12.82 17.46 -7.34
C LYS A 224 -13.03 17.72 -5.83
N PRO A 225 -12.74 18.91 -5.29
CA PRO A 225 -13.01 19.16 -3.87
C PRO A 225 -14.50 19.00 -3.61
N ALA A 226 -14.86 18.26 -2.56
CA ALA A 226 -16.22 18.25 -2.04
C ALA A 226 -16.60 19.70 -1.70
N SER A 227 -17.76 20.15 -2.19
CA SER A 227 -18.28 21.49 -1.97
C SER A 227 -18.37 21.84 -0.48
N PRO A 228 -18.01 23.07 -0.06
CA PRO A 228 -18.09 23.48 1.33
C PRO A 228 -19.53 23.81 1.72
N SER A 229 -19.99 23.33 2.87
CA SER A 229 -21.14 23.91 3.57
C SER A 229 -20.83 25.35 3.98
N GLU A 230 -21.79 26.23 3.73
CA GLU A 230 -21.71 27.69 3.76
C GLU A 230 -21.27 28.30 5.10
N GLY A 231 -20.54 29.42 5.00
CA GLY A 231 -20.60 30.50 6.01
C GLY A 231 -19.27 31.07 6.50
N ILE A 232 -18.71 32.02 5.75
CA ILE A 232 -18.39 33.42 6.19
C ILE A 232 -17.46 34.07 5.16
N SER A 233 -17.92 35.21 4.65
CA SER A 233 -17.26 36.09 3.69
C SER A 233 -16.10 36.89 4.28
N LYS A 234 -14.99 37.03 3.55
CA LYS A 234 -14.62 38.25 2.80
C LYS A 234 -13.25 38.09 2.14
N ALA A 235 -13.18 38.54 0.89
CA ALA A 235 -11.98 38.57 0.07
C ALA A 235 -10.91 39.51 0.62
N GLN A 236 -9.64 39.12 0.52
CA GLN A 236 -8.57 40.03 0.11
C GLN A 236 -7.42 39.27 -0.58
N GLU A 237 -7.32 39.55 -1.88
CA GLU A 237 -6.13 39.77 -2.70
C GLU A 237 -4.99 38.73 -2.75
N SER A 238 -4.87 38.19 -3.97
CA SER A 238 -3.73 37.53 -4.57
C SER A 238 -2.41 38.29 -4.42
N THR A 239 -1.38 37.59 -3.96
CA THR A 239 0.00 37.87 -4.38
C THR A 239 0.78 36.56 -4.57
N GLY A 240 1.40 36.41 -5.74
CA GLY A 240 2.69 35.72 -5.87
C GLY A 240 2.70 34.20 -6.08
N SER A 241 2.60 33.78 -7.34
CA SER A 241 2.99 32.44 -7.81
C SER A 241 4.49 32.14 -7.61
N SER A 242 4.85 30.88 -7.43
CA SER A 242 6.07 30.25 -8.03
C SER A 242 6.06 28.76 -7.69
N GLN A 243 5.59 27.86 -8.57
CA GLN A 243 6.34 27.23 -9.66
C GLN A 243 7.75 26.77 -9.28
N GLY A 244 7.91 25.46 -9.16
CA GLY A 244 9.16 24.69 -9.15
C GLY A 244 8.93 23.31 -9.79
N PRO A 245 9.96 22.60 -10.28
CA PRO A 245 10.23 22.52 -11.71
C PRO A 245 9.86 21.20 -12.43
N ASP A 246 9.17 20.26 -11.78
CA ASP A 246 8.54 19.13 -12.48
C ASP A 246 7.02 19.37 -12.41
N GLY A 247 6.48 20.22 -13.29
CA GLY A 247 5.15 20.82 -13.21
C GLY A 247 3.92 19.88 -13.29
N ARG A 248 4.00 18.65 -12.76
CA ARG A 248 2.87 17.76 -12.50
C ARG A 248 2.51 17.88 -11.02
N SER A 249 1.53 18.73 -10.69
CA SER A 249 1.03 18.88 -9.32
C SER A 249 0.73 17.50 -8.74
N GLY A 250 1.39 17.06 -7.65
CA GLY A 250 1.10 15.78 -7.01
C GLY A 250 2.20 14.71 -7.07
N LEU A 251 3.32 14.92 -7.77
CA LEU A 251 4.49 14.01 -7.76
C LEU A 251 5.79 14.69 -7.32
N LYS A 252 6.53 14.03 -6.42
CA LYS A 252 7.87 14.43 -5.96
C LYS A 252 8.91 13.45 -6.50
N SER A 253 9.98 13.97 -7.10
CA SER A 253 11.12 13.17 -7.57
C SER A 253 12.28 13.14 -6.54
N TYR A 254 13.11 12.09 -6.59
CA TYR A 254 14.33 11.95 -5.79
C TYR A 254 15.40 11.18 -6.58
N VAL A 255 16.59 11.77 -6.71
CA VAL A 255 17.77 11.13 -7.32
C VAL A 255 18.77 10.85 -6.21
N ARG A 256 19.24 9.61 -6.10
CA ARG A 256 20.24 9.22 -5.10
C ARG A 256 21.55 9.97 -5.30
N SER A 257 22.06 10.59 -4.24
CA SER A 257 23.35 11.29 -4.25
C SER A 257 24.55 10.35 -4.31
N ASP A 258 24.40 9.12 -3.81
CA ASP A 258 25.39 8.04 -3.85
C ASP A 258 25.26 7.15 -5.10
N GLY A 259 24.36 7.49 -6.03
CA GLY A 259 24.20 6.83 -7.32
C GLY A 259 24.94 7.55 -8.45
N ASP A 260 24.87 7.00 -9.66
CA ASP A 260 25.43 7.62 -10.86
C ASP A 260 24.57 8.78 -11.42
N GLY A 261 23.41 9.04 -10.81
CA GLY A 261 22.45 10.08 -11.17
C GLY A 261 21.69 9.78 -12.47
N ARG A 262 21.71 8.54 -12.97
CA ARG A 262 21.04 8.17 -14.24
C ARG A 262 19.57 7.81 -14.10
N ILE A 263 19.08 7.56 -12.88
CA ILE A 263 17.68 7.26 -12.58
C ILE A 263 17.14 8.16 -11.47
N GLY A 264 15.86 8.51 -11.54
CA GLY A 264 15.11 9.23 -10.50
C GLY A 264 13.90 8.42 -10.05
N PHE A 265 13.64 8.40 -8.74
CA PHE A 265 12.50 7.75 -8.11
C PHE A 265 11.38 8.78 -7.88
N PHE A 266 10.13 8.40 -8.16
CA PHE A 266 8.97 9.28 -8.11
C PHE A 266 7.97 8.83 -7.06
N PHE A 267 7.47 9.78 -6.28
CA PHE A 267 6.60 9.58 -5.13
C PHE A 267 5.35 10.42 -5.26
N CYS A 268 4.21 9.93 -4.79
CA CYS A 268 3.03 10.77 -4.62
C CYS A 268 3.30 11.83 -3.55
N GLU A 269 3.10 13.12 -3.87
CA GLU A 269 3.27 14.22 -2.90
C GLU A 269 2.28 14.16 -1.73
N HIS A 270 1.15 13.48 -1.92
CA HIS A 270 0.13 13.37 -0.90
C HIS A 270 0.37 12.22 0.09
N CYS A 271 0.62 11.01 -0.41
CA CYS A 271 0.76 9.82 0.45
C CYS A 271 2.18 9.27 0.56
N GLY A 272 3.16 9.87 -0.13
CA GLY A 272 4.55 9.40 -0.11
C GLY A 272 4.79 8.04 -0.77
N CYS A 273 3.78 7.43 -1.40
CA CYS A 273 3.92 6.15 -2.10
C CYS A 273 4.93 6.28 -3.25
N MET A 274 5.97 5.43 -3.27
CA MET A 274 6.92 5.33 -4.38
C MET A 274 6.24 4.62 -5.55
N THR A 275 6.10 5.31 -6.68
CA THR A 275 5.26 4.85 -7.79
C THR A 275 6.07 4.23 -8.92
N HIS A 276 7.13 4.89 -9.36
CA HIS A 276 7.99 4.43 -10.44
C HIS A 276 9.39 5.04 -10.31
N TRP A 277 10.36 4.50 -11.03
CA TRP A 277 11.59 5.20 -11.34
C TRP A 277 11.70 5.40 -12.85
N ALA A 278 12.25 6.52 -13.30
CA ALA A 278 12.49 6.79 -14.72
C ALA A 278 13.93 7.28 -14.97
N MET A 279 14.40 7.20 -16.20
CA MET A 279 15.73 7.71 -16.56
C MET A 279 15.79 9.22 -16.44
N THR A 280 16.89 9.71 -15.89
CA THR A 280 17.20 11.14 -15.89
C THR A 280 17.75 11.56 -17.25
N GLY A 281 17.88 12.87 -17.51
CA GLY A 281 18.56 13.39 -18.69
C GLY A 281 20.01 12.89 -18.79
N LYS A 282 20.67 12.68 -17.65
CA LYS A 282 22.00 12.05 -17.57
C LYS A 282 21.97 10.57 -18.00
N GLY A 283 20.94 9.83 -17.60
CA GLY A 283 20.71 8.46 -18.05
C GLY A 283 20.48 8.35 -19.55
N LEU A 284 19.63 9.22 -20.11
CA LEU A 284 19.37 9.28 -21.55
C LEU A 284 20.61 9.66 -22.36
N ALA A 285 21.41 10.61 -21.88
CA ALA A 285 22.68 10.97 -22.51
C ALA A 285 23.68 9.80 -22.52
N TYR A 286 23.78 9.06 -21.40
CA TYR A 286 24.63 7.88 -21.30
C TYR A 286 24.23 6.78 -22.30
N LEU A 287 22.94 6.53 -22.48
CA LEU A 287 22.46 5.54 -23.46
C LEU A 287 22.86 5.90 -24.89
N ARG A 288 22.74 7.18 -25.27
CA ARG A 288 23.14 7.68 -26.60
C ARG A 288 24.64 7.49 -26.84
N GLU A 289 25.47 7.95 -25.90
CA GLU A 289 26.94 7.82 -26.01
C GLU A 289 27.39 6.35 -26.08
N LYS A 290 26.77 5.47 -25.28
CA LYS A 290 27.06 4.01 -25.28
C LYS A 290 26.68 3.35 -26.61
N ALA A 291 25.67 3.88 -27.31
CA ALA A 291 25.22 3.38 -28.59
C ALA A 291 26.14 3.86 -29.73
N GLU A 292 26.49 5.14 -29.73
CA GLU A 292 27.45 5.75 -30.67
C GLU A 292 28.80 5.02 -30.66
N LYS A 293 29.37 4.75 -29.48
CA LYS A 293 30.64 3.99 -29.34
C LYS A 293 30.58 2.57 -29.91
N LYS A 294 29.39 1.99 -30.01
CA LYS A 294 29.16 0.65 -30.56
C LYS A 294 28.66 0.67 -32.01
N GLY A 295 28.55 1.84 -32.63
CA GLY A 295 28.06 2.00 -33.99
C GLY A 295 26.62 1.50 -34.18
N ARG A 296 25.77 1.63 -33.15
CA ARG A 296 24.38 1.16 -33.16
C ARG A 296 23.43 2.24 -32.66
N ASP A 297 22.14 2.06 -32.93
CA ASP A 297 21.10 2.92 -32.36
C ASP A 297 20.96 2.73 -30.85
N ALA A 298 20.56 3.82 -30.17
CA ALA A 298 20.30 3.79 -28.74
C ALA A 298 19.13 2.86 -28.43
N SER A 299 19.32 1.99 -27.43
CA SER A 299 18.23 1.18 -26.88
C SER A 299 17.17 2.11 -26.29
N LYS A 300 15.90 1.71 -26.41
CA LYS A 300 14.79 2.44 -25.77
C LYS A 300 15.05 2.54 -24.26
N PRO A 301 14.80 3.69 -23.63
CA PRO A 301 14.94 3.83 -22.19
C PRO A 301 13.91 2.95 -21.48
N GLU A 302 14.33 2.31 -20.40
CA GLU A 302 13.45 1.53 -19.53
C GLU A 302 13.02 2.38 -18.32
N THR A 303 11.87 2.05 -17.78
CA THR A 303 11.29 2.59 -16.54
C THR A 303 10.88 1.42 -15.65
N GLY A 304 10.92 1.59 -14.34
CA GLY A 304 10.42 0.58 -13.41
C GLY A 304 9.16 1.06 -12.71
N VAL A 305 8.10 0.28 -12.78
CA VAL A 305 6.85 0.55 -12.05
C VAL A 305 6.87 -0.23 -10.74
N ASN A 306 6.55 0.44 -9.64
CA ASN A 306 6.45 -0.21 -8.34
C ASN A 306 5.17 -1.02 -8.29
N CYS A 307 5.30 -2.32 -8.52
CA CYS A 307 4.22 -3.27 -8.53
C CYS A 307 3.58 -3.45 -7.14
N ARG A 308 4.14 -2.91 -6.04
CA ARG A 308 3.42 -2.82 -4.76
C ARG A 308 2.15 -1.98 -4.81
N MET A 309 1.99 -1.13 -5.83
CA MET A 309 0.75 -0.42 -6.11
C MET A 309 -0.33 -1.30 -6.75
N LEU A 310 0.02 -2.52 -7.18
CA LEU A 310 -0.95 -3.47 -7.67
C LEU A 310 -1.56 -4.27 -6.51
N PRO A 311 -2.83 -4.68 -6.64
CA PRO A 311 -3.41 -5.69 -5.77
C PRO A 311 -2.50 -6.93 -5.70
N PRO A 312 -2.24 -7.50 -4.50
CA PRO A 312 -1.35 -8.64 -4.35
C PRO A 312 -1.67 -9.83 -5.27
N ARG A 313 -2.95 -10.05 -5.59
CA ARG A 313 -3.42 -11.09 -6.54
C ARG A 313 -2.78 -10.98 -7.93
N LEU A 314 -2.41 -9.77 -8.35
CA LEU A 314 -1.73 -9.51 -9.63
C LEU A 314 -0.21 -9.68 -9.53
N LEU A 315 0.31 -10.05 -8.35
CA LEU A 315 1.72 -10.33 -8.13
C LEU A 315 1.94 -11.81 -7.79
N GLU A 316 0.87 -12.58 -7.65
CA GLU A 316 0.93 -14.02 -7.43
C GLU A 316 1.48 -14.72 -8.66
N GLY A 317 2.50 -15.56 -8.48
CA GLY A 317 3.13 -16.31 -9.56
C GLY A 317 4.07 -15.50 -10.46
N VAL A 318 4.18 -14.19 -10.26
CA VAL A 318 5.14 -13.34 -10.98
C VAL A 318 6.56 -13.69 -10.56
N GLU A 319 7.47 -13.89 -11.52
CA GLU A 319 8.85 -14.27 -11.26
C GLU A 319 9.54 -13.19 -10.41
N ARG A 320 10.35 -13.58 -9.42
CA ARG A 320 11.13 -12.64 -8.60
C ARG A 320 12.61 -12.76 -8.86
N SER A 321 13.28 -11.63 -9.05
CA SER A 321 14.74 -11.53 -9.00
C SER A 321 15.21 -10.56 -7.92
N MET A 322 16.49 -10.64 -7.58
CA MET A 322 17.18 -9.78 -6.62
C MET A 322 18.39 -9.18 -7.31
N ASP A 323 18.13 -8.24 -8.21
CA ASP A 323 19.13 -7.50 -8.94
C ASP A 323 19.18 -6.06 -8.41
N MET A 324 20.36 -5.43 -8.39
CA MET A 324 20.40 -4.00 -8.10
C MET A 324 19.73 -3.23 -9.23
N VAL A 325 18.80 -2.35 -8.88
CA VAL A 325 18.23 -1.37 -9.81
C VAL A 325 19.38 -0.52 -10.35
N GLY A 326 19.59 -0.55 -11.66
CA GLY A 326 20.64 0.23 -12.33
C GLY A 326 21.97 -0.51 -12.59
N HIS A 327 22.01 -1.85 -12.59
CA HIS A 327 23.11 -2.58 -13.24
C HIS A 327 23.02 -2.44 -14.79
N PHE A 328 23.32 -1.25 -15.31
CA PHE A 328 23.47 -0.98 -16.75
C PHE A 328 24.70 -0.12 -17.09
#